data_AF-A0A2P2GKN8-F1
#
_entry.id   AF-A0A2P2GKN8-F1
#
_cell.length_a   1.000
_cell.length_b   1.000
_cell.length_c   1.000
_cell.angle_alpha   90.00
_cell.angle_beta   90.00
_cell.angle_gamma   90.00
#
_symmetry.space_group_name_H-M   'P 1'
#
loop_
_entity.id
_entity.type
_entity.pdbx_description
1 polymer ?
#
loop_
_entity_poly.entity_id
_entity_poly.type
_entity_poly.pdbx_seq_one_letter_code
_entity_poly.pdbx_strand_id
1 'polypeptide(L)'
;MKHTNRQTTTRTLTDLYRAIDRQHAVTITYLKPGETEPTVRTVEIHELRTTTARIAKDGTVKGGDIVVVAMCRLRGEAREFHLAGILTYTVHRIAHTLAIPTNTTYEPTPSAPAHDETALIHFELERDRDDADYRPRRPLTQTDADLAA
;
A
#
# COMPACT_ATOMS: atom_id res chain seq x y z
N MET A 1 -4.91 -0.20 23.78
CA MET A 1 -5.03 0.74 22.64
C MET A 1 -3.88 1.75 22.72
N LYS A 2 -3.20 2.01 21.60
CA LYS A 2 -2.07 2.95 21.48
C LYS A 2 -2.58 4.28 20.93
N HIS A 3 -2.08 5.40 21.46
CA HIS A 3 -2.43 6.76 21.03
C HIS A 3 -1.32 7.35 20.18
N THR A 4 -1.62 7.80 18.97
CA THR A 4 -0.61 8.27 18.01
C THR A 4 0.00 9.61 18.43
N ASN A 5 -0.76 10.49 19.09
CA ASN A 5 -0.25 11.75 19.64
C ASN A 5 0.80 11.58 20.78
N ARG A 6 0.97 10.37 21.31
CA ARG A 6 1.97 10.01 22.33
C ARG A 6 3.08 9.11 21.77
N GLN A 7 3.14 8.95 20.44
CA GLN A 7 4.12 8.11 19.76
C GLN A 7 4.73 8.85 18.58
N THR A 8 5.96 8.49 18.23
CA THR A 8 6.54 8.95 16.97
C THR A 8 5.85 8.27 15.79
N THR A 9 5.84 8.93 14.63
CA THR A 9 5.36 8.35 13.37
C THR A 9 6.09 7.04 13.07
N THR A 10 7.41 7.02 13.24
CA THR A 10 8.24 5.80 13.05
C THR A 10 7.76 4.64 13.91
N ARG A 11 7.46 4.86 15.20
CA ARG A 11 6.97 3.79 16.07
C ARG A 11 5.62 3.25 15.61
N THR A 12 4.72 4.15 15.21
CA THR A 12 3.41 3.76 14.66
C THR A 12 3.59 2.92 13.40
N LEU A 13 4.42 3.38 12.45
CA LEU A 13 4.73 2.64 11.22
C LEU A 13 5.33 1.26 11.50
N THR A 14 6.30 1.16 12.42
CA THR A 14 6.89 -0.13 12.81
C THR A 14 5.84 -1.10 13.34
N ASP A 15 4.89 -0.61 14.14
CA ASP A 15 3.82 -1.45 14.67
C ASP A 15 2.84 -1.89 13.57
N LEU A 16 2.55 -1.03 12.59
CA LEU A 16 1.68 -1.35 11.46
C LEU A 16 2.35 -2.32 10.47
N TYR A 17 3.61 -2.11 10.10
CA TYR A 17 4.37 -3.06 9.26
C TYR A 17 4.43 -4.44 9.91
N ARG A 18 4.73 -4.51 11.21
CA ARG A 18 4.68 -5.78 11.97
C ARG A 18 3.30 -6.45 11.98
N ALA A 19 2.22 -5.69 11.83
CA ALA A 19 0.88 -6.23 11.72
C ALA A 19 0.61 -6.79 10.31
N ILE A 20 1.15 -6.14 9.27
CA ILE A 20 1.15 -6.64 7.89
C ILE A 20 1.91 -7.96 7.81
N ASP A 21 3.16 -8.00 8.30
CA ASP A 21 4.01 -9.19 8.27
C ASP A 21 3.36 -10.40 8.96
N ARG A 22 2.61 -10.16 10.04
CA ARG A 22 1.90 -11.19 10.79
C ARG A 22 0.48 -11.44 10.31
N GLN A 23 0.03 -10.72 9.28
CA GLN A 23 -1.35 -10.73 8.79
C GLN A 23 -2.38 -10.55 9.92
N HIS A 24 -2.12 -9.61 10.83
CA HIS A 24 -2.98 -9.30 11.95
C HIS A 24 -3.91 -8.13 11.64
N ALA A 25 -5.18 -8.26 12.03
CA ALA A 25 -6.14 -7.18 11.98
C ALA A 25 -5.79 -6.06 12.98
N VAL A 26 -6.12 -4.82 12.62
CA VAL A 26 -5.90 -3.64 13.44
C VAL A 26 -7.21 -2.90 13.63
N THR A 27 -7.58 -2.57 14.88
CA THR A 27 -8.66 -1.61 15.12
C THR A 27 -8.09 -0.21 15.21
N ILE A 28 -8.60 0.72 14.42
CA ILE A 28 -8.24 2.14 14.42
C ILE A 28 -9.42 2.99 14.87
N THR A 29 -9.12 4.07 15.59
CA THR A 29 -10.01 5.23 15.71
C THR A 29 -9.52 6.26 14.71
N TYR A 30 -10.35 6.59 13.73
CA TYR A 30 -9.99 7.36 12.55
C TYR A 30 -10.84 8.62 12.44
N LEU A 31 -10.18 9.77 12.34
CA LEU A 31 -10.81 11.04 11.98
C LEU A 31 -10.49 11.33 10.52
N LYS A 32 -11.52 11.31 9.67
CA LYS A 32 -11.35 11.65 8.26
C LYS A 32 -11.15 13.17 8.13
N PRO A 33 -10.24 13.64 7.25
CA PRO A 33 -10.12 15.06 6.97
C PRO A 33 -11.47 15.68 6.58
N GLY A 34 -11.84 16.78 7.25
CA GLY A 34 -13.10 17.49 7.03
C GLY A 34 -14.31 16.94 7.81
N GLU A 35 -14.17 15.81 8.52
CA GLU A 35 -15.19 15.32 9.45
C GLU A 35 -14.87 15.78 10.88
N THR A 36 -15.91 15.92 11.71
CA THR A 36 -15.80 16.36 13.11
C THR A 36 -15.77 15.20 14.10
N GLU A 37 -16.36 14.06 13.73
CA GLU A 37 -16.49 12.90 14.61
C GLU A 37 -15.59 11.75 14.16
N PRO A 38 -14.76 11.18 15.05
CA PRO A 38 -13.95 10.04 14.72
C PRO A 38 -14.79 8.76 14.66
N THR A 39 -14.39 7.84 13.79
CA THR A 39 -15.04 6.53 13.63
C THR A 39 -14.11 5.40 14.05
N VAL A 40 -14.66 4.32 14.60
CA VAL A 40 -13.89 3.11 14.91
C VAL A 40 -14.03 2.10 13.77
N ARG A 41 -12.91 1.53 13.31
CA ARG A 41 -12.85 0.55 12.22
C ARG A 41 -11.88 -0.57 12.55
N THR A 42 -12.24 -1.81 12.27
CA THR A 42 -11.28 -2.91 12.20
C THR A 42 -10.88 -3.12 10.75
N VAL A 43 -9.58 -3.12 10.49
CA VAL A 43 -8.99 -3.12 9.16
C VAL A 43 -7.91 -4.18 9.04
N GLU A 44 -7.77 -4.75 7.85
CA GLU A 44 -6.73 -5.71 7.46
C GLU A 44 -5.79 -5.02 6.50
N ILE A 45 -4.70 -4.50 7.05
CA ILE A 45 -3.73 -3.68 6.32
C ILE A 45 -2.90 -4.61 5.44
N HIS A 46 -2.78 -4.26 4.16
CA HIS A 46 -1.93 -5.00 3.21
C HIS A 46 -0.85 -4.13 2.58
N GLU A 47 -1.00 -2.80 2.60
CA GLU A 47 0.00 -1.88 2.06
C GLU A 47 0.05 -0.57 2.86
N LEU A 48 1.27 -0.05 3.04
CA LEU A 48 1.51 1.33 3.47
C LEU A 48 2.18 2.05 2.30
N ARG A 49 1.58 3.14 1.84
CA ARG A 49 2.04 3.86 0.65
C ARG A 49 2.22 5.34 0.95
N THR A 50 3.23 5.94 0.35
CA THR A 50 3.37 7.40 0.31
C THR A 50 2.67 7.93 -0.94
N THR A 51 1.73 8.85 -0.76
CA THR A 51 1.06 9.53 -1.88
C THR A 51 2.05 10.37 -2.67
N THR A 52 1.86 10.45 -3.99
CA THR A 52 2.72 11.26 -4.85
C THR A 52 2.68 12.73 -4.43
N ALA A 53 3.84 13.29 -4.13
CA ALA A 53 3.97 14.71 -3.87
C ALA A 53 3.99 15.50 -5.19
N ARG A 54 3.21 16.58 -5.25
CA ARG A 54 3.23 17.57 -6.34
C ARG A 54 3.55 18.93 -5.75
N ILE A 55 4.54 19.59 -6.33
CA ILE A 55 4.95 20.94 -5.95
C ILE A 55 4.39 21.90 -7.00
N ALA A 56 3.51 22.80 -6.59
CA ALA A 56 2.98 23.84 -7.45
C ALA A 56 4.01 24.96 -7.66
N LYS A 57 3.80 25.79 -8.70
CA LYS A 57 4.71 26.91 -9.05
C LYS A 57 4.85 27.94 -7.93
N ASP A 58 3.87 28.04 -7.04
CA ASP A 58 3.87 28.91 -5.87
C ASP A 58 4.59 28.29 -4.64
N GLY A 59 5.19 27.10 -4.80
CA GLY A 59 5.87 26.37 -3.73
C GLY A 59 4.95 25.50 -2.87
N THR A 60 3.63 25.48 -3.12
CA THR A 60 2.70 24.64 -2.37
C THR A 60 2.93 23.17 -2.67
N VAL A 61 3.18 22.36 -1.65
CA VAL A 61 3.29 20.90 -1.75
C VAL A 61 1.92 20.27 -1.45
N LYS A 62 1.45 19.39 -2.34
CA LYS A 62 0.27 18.55 -2.13
C LYS A 62 0.65 17.08 -2.25
N GLY A 63 0.13 16.23 -1.36
CA GLY A 63 0.54 14.83 -1.28
C GLY A 63 1.84 14.66 -0.49
N GLY A 64 2.48 13.50 -0.62
CA GLY A 64 3.59 13.10 0.26
C GLY A 64 3.12 12.52 1.61
N ASP A 65 1.81 12.45 1.82
CA ASP A 65 1.21 11.83 2.99
C ASP A 65 1.32 10.31 2.93
N ILE A 66 1.41 9.68 4.10
CA ILE A 66 1.33 8.22 4.23
C ILE A 66 -0.13 7.80 4.32
N VAL A 67 -0.52 6.85 3.48
CA VAL A 67 -1.83 6.18 3.49
C VAL A 67 -1.67 4.70 3.85
N VAL A 68 -2.61 4.23 4.65
CA VAL A 68 -2.81 2.84 5.04
C VAL A 68 -3.88 2.26 4.13
N VAL A 69 -3.49 1.34 3.25
CA VAL A 69 -4.41 0.62 2.37
C VAL A 69 -4.81 -0.68 3.04
N ALA A 70 -6.12 -0.85 3.25
CA ALA A 70 -6.61 -1.95 4.04
C ALA A 70 -8.01 -2.40 3.62
N MET A 71 -8.32 -3.68 3.85
CA MET A 71 -9.70 -4.15 3.79
C MET A 71 -10.43 -3.74 5.07
N CYS A 72 -11.56 -3.05 4.94
CA CYS A 72 -12.35 -2.62 6.09
C CYS A 72 -13.39 -3.70 6.45
N ARG A 73 -13.26 -4.34 7.61
CA ARG A 73 -14.20 -5.41 8.03
C ARG A 73 -15.65 -4.99 8.14
N LEU A 74 -15.89 -3.73 8.48
CA LEU A 74 -17.25 -3.20 8.55
C LEU A 74 -17.90 -3.07 7.17
N ARG A 75 -17.11 -2.77 6.14
CA ARG A 75 -17.62 -2.49 4.78
C ARG A 75 -17.42 -3.65 3.81
N GLY A 76 -16.50 -4.56 4.10
CA GLY A 76 -16.12 -5.66 3.21
C GLY A 76 -15.33 -5.22 1.98
N GLU A 77 -14.81 -3.98 1.95
CA GLU A 77 -14.15 -3.39 0.77
C GLU A 77 -12.80 -2.78 1.12
N ALA A 78 -11.95 -2.62 0.10
CA ALA A 78 -10.67 -1.93 0.19
C ALA A 78 -10.87 -0.43 0.38
N ARG A 79 -10.15 0.16 1.35
CA ARG A 79 -10.20 1.59 1.63
C ARG A 79 -8.82 2.12 2.00
N GLU A 80 -8.60 3.40 1.72
CA GLU A 80 -7.41 4.13 2.12
C GLU A 80 -7.70 4.98 3.37
N PHE A 81 -6.77 4.95 4.32
CA PHE A 81 -6.81 5.76 5.54
C PHE A 81 -5.52 6.55 5.66
N HIS A 82 -5.59 7.89 5.68
CA HIS A 82 -4.42 8.70 5.95
C HIS A 82 -3.87 8.40 7.35
N LEU A 83 -2.56 8.13 7.46
CA LEU A 83 -1.91 7.83 8.75
C LEU A 83 -2.15 8.96 9.77
N ALA A 84 -2.14 10.21 9.31
CA ALA A 84 -2.40 11.39 10.13
C ALA A 84 -3.81 11.43 10.74
N GLY A 85 -4.79 10.76 10.12
CA GLY A 85 -6.16 10.65 10.66
C GLY A 85 -6.32 9.54 11.69
N ILE A 86 -5.33 8.66 11.88
CA ILE A 86 -5.38 7.60 12.89
C ILE A 86 -5.05 8.21 14.26
N LEU A 87 -6.07 8.36 15.11
CA LEU A 87 -5.93 8.92 16.45
C LEU A 87 -5.43 7.87 17.45
N THR A 88 -5.96 6.66 17.33
CA THR A 88 -5.57 5.51 18.15
C THR A 88 -5.64 4.24 17.35
N TYR A 89 -4.88 3.22 17.76
CA TYR A 89 -4.93 1.91 17.14
C TYR A 89 -4.64 0.78 18.14
N THR A 90 -5.13 -0.41 17.83
CA THR A 90 -4.83 -1.66 18.54
C THR A 90 -4.53 -2.73 17.52
N VAL A 91 -3.32 -3.28 17.56
CA VAL A 91 -2.93 -4.45 16.76
C VAL A 91 -3.42 -5.69 17.51
N HIS A 92 -4.21 -6.52 16.84
CA HIS A 92 -4.74 -7.75 17.41
C HIS A 92 -3.82 -8.93 17.13
N ARG A 93 -4.20 -10.12 17.61
CA ARG A 93 -3.62 -11.42 17.20
C ARG A 93 -4.62 -12.24 16.39
N ILE A 94 -5.50 -11.55 15.66
CA ILE A 94 -6.54 -12.15 14.83
C ILE A 94 -6.08 -12.03 13.39
N ALA A 95 -6.12 -13.13 12.66
CA ALA A 95 -5.69 -13.21 11.26
C ALA A 95 -6.58 -12.37 10.34
N HIS A 96 -6.05 -12.01 9.16
CA HIS A 96 -6.83 -11.51 8.04
C HIS A 96 -7.86 -12.54 7.57
N THR A 97 -8.99 -12.05 7.06
CA THR A 97 -10.15 -12.85 6.68
C THR A 97 -10.78 -12.39 5.36
N LEU A 98 -10.48 -11.17 4.91
CA LEU A 98 -11.02 -10.62 3.68
C LEU A 98 -10.05 -10.84 2.53
N ALA A 99 -10.60 -11.24 1.37
CA ALA A 99 -9.83 -11.30 0.14
C ALA A 99 -9.46 -9.88 -0.31
N ILE A 100 -8.19 -9.66 -0.63
CA ILE A 100 -7.73 -8.41 -1.21
C ILE A 100 -8.18 -8.41 -2.68
N PRO A 101 -8.83 -7.35 -3.18
CA PRO A 101 -9.18 -7.28 -4.60
C PRO A 101 -7.92 -7.36 -5.45
N THR A 102 -7.95 -8.23 -6.46
CA THR A 102 -6.84 -8.33 -7.41
C THR A 102 -6.63 -6.96 -8.05
N ASN A 103 -5.38 -6.52 -8.06
CA ASN A 103 -5.03 -5.29 -8.72
C ASN A 103 -5.28 -5.43 -10.23
N THR A 104 -6.25 -4.67 -10.74
CA THR A 104 -6.64 -4.66 -12.16
C THR A 104 -6.03 -3.49 -12.92
N THR A 105 -5.29 -2.61 -12.24
CA THR A 105 -4.86 -1.31 -12.81
C THR A 105 -3.40 -1.33 -13.26
N TYR A 106 -2.57 -2.13 -12.60
CA TYR A 106 -1.17 -2.32 -12.98
C TYR A 106 -0.78 -3.79 -12.77
N GLU A 107 0.11 -4.29 -13.63
CA GLU A 107 0.73 -5.58 -13.39
C GLU A 107 1.50 -5.51 -12.06
N PRO A 108 1.22 -6.41 -11.10
CA PRO A 108 2.01 -6.49 -9.88
C PRO A 108 3.48 -6.65 -10.24
N THR A 109 4.37 -5.91 -9.57
CA THR A 109 5.81 -6.17 -9.71
C THR A 109 6.05 -7.63 -9.35
N PRO A 110 6.69 -8.43 -10.23
CA PRO A 110 6.96 -9.83 -9.93
C PRO A 110 7.75 -9.94 -8.62
N SER A 111 7.62 -11.07 -7.94
CA SER A 111 8.42 -11.30 -6.74
C SER A 111 9.88 -11.47 -7.12
N ALA A 112 10.78 -10.81 -6.38
CA ALA A 112 12.21 -10.92 -6.60
C ALA A 112 12.67 -12.39 -6.42
N PRO A 113 13.56 -12.91 -7.28
CA PRO A 113 14.13 -14.24 -7.12
C PRO A 113 14.89 -14.35 -5.79
N ALA A 114 14.54 -15.33 -4.96
CA ALA A 114 15.09 -15.44 -3.60
C ALA A 114 16.42 -16.22 -3.51
N HIS A 115 16.74 -17.02 -4.52
CA HIS A 115 17.78 -18.06 -4.44
C HIS A 115 18.68 -18.15 -5.67
N ASP A 116 18.66 -17.14 -6.53
CA ASP A 116 19.50 -17.08 -7.73
C ASP A 116 19.99 -15.63 -7.92
N GLU A 117 21.29 -15.45 -7.72
CA GLU A 117 21.96 -14.15 -7.84
C GLU A 117 21.86 -13.58 -9.26
N THR A 118 21.98 -14.44 -10.28
CA THR A 118 21.90 -14.01 -11.69
C THR A 118 20.47 -13.56 -12.00
N ALA A 119 19.47 -14.34 -11.56
CA ALA A 119 18.07 -13.98 -11.73
C ALA A 119 17.72 -12.69 -10.96
N LEU A 120 18.28 -12.49 -9.76
CA LEU A 120 18.08 -11.27 -8.98
C LEU A 120 18.68 -10.04 -9.67
N ILE A 121 19.89 -10.16 -10.23
CA ILE A 121 20.52 -9.07 -11.00
C ILE A 121 19.67 -8.70 -12.22
N HIS A 122 19.20 -9.69 -12.98
CA HIS A 122 18.33 -9.44 -14.13
C HIS A 122 16.99 -8.80 -13.72
N PHE A 123 16.40 -9.27 -12.62
CA PHE A 123 15.18 -8.71 -12.06
C PHE A 123 15.34 -7.24 -11.68
N GLU A 124 16.46 -6.85 -11.08
CA GLU A 124 16.72 -5.44 -10.72
C GLU A 124 17.03 -4.58 -11.96
N LEU A 125 17.76 -5.10 -12.95
CA LEU A 125 18.01 -4.39 -14.21
C LEU A 125 16.72 -4.12 -15.01
N GLU A 126 15.77 -5.06 -15.00
CA GLU A 126 14.46 -4.89 -15.67
C GLU A 126 13.53 -3.90 -14.94
N ARG A 127 13.83 -3.60 -13.67
CA ARG A 127 13.07 -2.65 -12.83
C ARG A 127 13.54 -1.21 -13.01
N ASP A 128 14.79 -1.00 -13.43
CA ASP A 128 15.31 0.33 -13.72
C ASP A 128 14.74 0.85 -15.04
N ARG A 129 14.11 2.02 -14.96
CA ARG A 129 13.38 2.64 -16.08
C ARG A 129 14.32 3.27 -17.10
N ASP A 130 15.55 3.62 -16.69
CA ASP A 130 16.56 4.23 -17.56
C ASP A 130 17.48 3.16 -18.22
N ASP A 131 17.57 1.96 -17.66
CA ASP A 131 18.32 0.81 -18.23
C ASP A 131 17.44 -0.16 -19.07
N ALA A 132 16.11 0.02 -19.07
CA ALA A 132 15.15 -0.84 -19.77
C ALA A 132 15.14 -0.72 -21.32
N ASP A 133 16.08 -0.01 -21.92
CA ASP A 133 16.03 0.46 -23.32
C ASP A 133 16.72 -0.44 -24.36
N TYR A 134 16.96 -1.73 -24.05
CA TYR A 134 17.49 -2.69 -25.06
C TYR A 134 16.48 -3.75 -25.54
N ARG A 135 15.16 -3.50 -25.45
CA ARG A 135 14.19 -4.30 -26.22
C ARG A 135 13.11 -3.42 -26.85
N PRO A 136 12.95 -3.43 -28.19
CA PRO A 136 11.84 -2.74 -28.82
C PRO A 136 10.52 -3.39 -28.39
N ARG A 137 9.72 -2.67 -27.58
CA ARG A 137 8.38 -3.10 -27.19
C ARG A 137 7.48 -3.04 -28.41
N ARG A 138 7.07 -4.20 -28.94
CA ARG A 138 6.02 -4.28 -29.97
C ARG A 138 4.68 -3.93 -29.30
N PRO A 139 3.91 -2.95 -29.82
CA PRO A 139 2.56 -2.72 -29.34
C PRO A 139 1.69 -3.93 -29.67
N LEU A 140 1.03 -4.52 -28.66
CA LEU A 140 0.03 -5.56 -28.85
C LEU A 140 -1.32 -4.91 -29.20
N THR A 141 -1.99 -5.47 -30.19
CA THR A 141 -3.34 -5.06 -30.65
C THR A 141 -4.31 -6.22 -30.48
N GLN A 142 -5.62 -5.94 -30.51
CA GLN A 142 -6.70 -6.88 -30.20
C GLN A 142 -6.69 -8.19 -31.01
N THR A 143 -5.92 -8.26 -32.10
CA THR A 143 -5.75 -9.43 -32.97
C THR A 143 -4.54 -10.31 -32.62
N ASP A 144 -3.71 -9.95 -31.63
CA ASP A 144 -2.55 -10.76 -31.26
C ASP A 144 -2.99 -12.02 -30.48
N ALA A 145 -2.56 -13.19 -30.98
CA ALA A 145 -3.06 -14.51 -30.55
C ALA A 145 -2.63 -14.92 -29.12
N ASP A 146 -1.70 -14.18 -28.51
CA ASP A 146 -1.16 -14.45 -27.19
C ASP A 146 -2.10 -14.02 -26.04
N LEU A 147 -3.22 -13.35 -26.35
CA LEU A 147 -4.23 -12.93 -25.37
C LEU A 147 -5.22 -14.05 -24.98
N ALA A 148 -5.07 -15.26 -25.52
CA ALA A 148 -5.92 -16.41 -25.21
C ALA A 148 -5.07 -17.58 -24.68
N ALA A 149 -4.56 -17.45 -23.46
CA ALA A 149 -4.03 -18.56 -22.65
C ALA A 149 -4.35 -18.33 -21.17
#